data_AF-A0A7Y5AGD0-F1
#
_entry.id   AF-A0A7Y5AGD0-F1
#
_cell.length_a   1.000
_cell.length_b   1.000
_cell.length_c   1.000
_cell.angle_alpha   90.00
_cell.angle_beta   90.00
_cell.angle_gamma   90.00
#
_symmetry.space_group_name_H-M   'P 1'
#
loop_
_entity.id
_entity.type
_entity.pdbx_description
1 polymer ?
#
loop_
_entity_poly.entity_id
_entity_poly.type
_entity_poly.pdbx_seq_one_letter_code
_entity_poly.pdbx_strand_id
1 'polypeptide(L)'
;MTSRESISMQPHHQDKATLLERLIFNNRPVVIALCVLVSIFLFWQATQIRPSTSFEKMIPLQHPFIEQMMEHRNDLANLGNTVRISVEAVNGDIFDKDYMETLRQIHDEVFYIPGVDRAGLKSLWSPSVRWSEVTEEGFSGGE
;
A
#
# COMPACT_ATOMS: atom_id res chain seq x y z
N MET A 1 66.77 42.70 -4.27
CA MET A 1 66.13 43.22 -3.05
C MET A 1 64.63 43.09 -3.22
N THR A 2 64.03 42.17 -2.48
CA THR A 2 62.65 41.68 -2.56
C THR A 2 61.70 42.61 -1.81
N SER A 3 60.77 43.27 -2.51
CA SER A 3 59.68 44.02 -1.87
C SER A 3 58.50 43.07 -1.64
N ARG A 4 58.20 42.77 -0.37
CA ARG A 4 57.09 41.91 0.06
C ARG A 4 55.75 42.61 -0.20
N GLU A 5 54.82 41.92 -0.85
CA GLU A 5 53.42 42.30 -0.88
C GLU A 5 52.83 42.26 0.54
N SER A 6 52.29 43.39 1.00
CA SER A 6 51.61 43.51 2.28
C SER A 6 50.19 42.93 2.16
N ILE A 7 49.98 41.74 2.72
CA ILE A 7 48.65 41.15 2.89
C ILE A 7 47.86 42.05 3.85
N SER A 8 46.86 42.75 3.31
CA SER A 8 45.85 43.47 4.08
C SER A 8 44.93 42.46 4.76
N MET A 9 45.07 42.30 6.08
CA MET A 9 44.10 41.55 6.87
C MET A 9 42.87 42.44 7.11
N GLN A 10 41.75 42.10 6.47
CA GLN A 10 40.45 42.67 6.80
C GLN A 10 40.08 42.34 8.26
N PRO A 11 39.53 43.29 9.03
CA PRO A 11 39.10 43.04 10.40
C PRO A 11 37.91 42.07 10.37
N HIS A 12 38.08 40.90 10.99
CA HIS A 12 36.98 39.96 11.23
C HIS A 12 35.86 40.68 11.97
N HIS A 13 34.69 40.83 11.33
CA HIS A 13 33.48 41.26 12.02
C HIS A 13 33.17 40.23 13.08
N GLN A 14 33.38 40.60 14.34
CA GLN A 14 33.09 39.78 15.50
C GLN A 14 31.61 39.96 15.79
N ASP A 15 30.76 39.24 15.04
CA ASP A 15 29.33 39.21 15.27
C ASP A 15 29.08 38.79 16.73
N LYS A 16 28.46 39.69 17.49
CA LYS A 16 28.15 39.46 18.90
C LYS A 16 27.18 38.28 18.96
N ALA A 17 27.67 37.14 19.47
CA ALA A 17 26.88 35.92 19.60
C ALA A 17 25.51 36.21 20.23
N THR A 18 24.46 35.76 19.56
CA THR A 18 23.07 36.05 19.93
C THR A 18 22.77 35.40 21.29
N LEU A 19 21.84 35.94 22.10
CA LEU A 19 21.55 35.39 23.44
C LEU A 19 21.23 33.88 23.44
N LEU A 20 20.57 33.38 22.38
CA LEU A 20 20.33 31.95 22.14
C LEU A 20 21.61 31.16 21.96
N GLU A 21 22.56 31.70 21.22
CA GLU A 21 23.86 31.10 20.93
C GLU A 21 24.67 30.97 22.22
N ARG A 22 24.67 32.00 23.06
CA ARG A 22 25.30 31.97 24.39
C ARG A 22 24.65 30.95 25.32
N LEU A 23 23.32 30.80 25.29
CA LEU A 23 22.59 29.86 26.13
C LEU A 23 22.82 28.40 25.71
N ILE A 24 22.90 28.13 24.40
CA ILE A 24 23.19 26.83 23.82
C ILE A 24 24.65 26.41 24.07
N PHE A 25 25.61 27.31 23.83
CA PHE A 25 27.05 26.99 23.98
C PHE A 25 27.54 26.96 25.42
N ASN A 26 26.83 27.56 26.38
CA ASN A 26 27.16 27.50 27.80
C ASN A 26 26.64 26.22 28.49
N ASN A 27 25.54 25.65 27.99
CA ASN A 27 24.91 24.44 28.55
C ASN A 27 24.90 23.29 27.53
N ARG A 28 26.01 23.10 26.80
CA ARG A 28 26.19 22.05 25.77
C ARG A 28 25.66 20.67 26.19
N PRO A 29 25.96 20.13 27.40
CA PRO A 29 25.47 18.81 27.77
C PRO A 29 23.94 18.76 27.94
N VAL A 30 23.31 19.84 28.39
CA VAL A 30 21.85 19.92 28.56
C VAL A 30 21.15 19.93 27.22
N VAL A 31 21.68 20.68 26.24
CA VAL A 31 21.12 20.73 24.89
C VAL A 31 21.25 19.38 24.20
N ILE A 32 22.41 18.71 24.33
CA ILE A 32 22.61 17.36 23.78
C ILE A 32 21.65 16.36 24.42
N ALA A 33 21.50 16.38 25.75
CA ALA A 33 20.57 15.50 26.44
C ALA A 33 19.11 15.72 25.99
N LEU A 34 18.70 16.97 25.80
CA LEU A 34 17.36 17.32 25.31
C LEU A 34 17.15 16.84 23.86
N CYS A 35 18.13 17.06 22.97
CA CYS A 35 18.06 16.54 21.61
C CYS A 35 17.95 15.01 21.59
N VAL A 36 18.75 14.31 22.40
CA VAL A 36 18.69 12.84 22.50
C VAL A 36 17.33 12.37 23.01
N LEU A 37 16.77 13.02 24.04
CA LEU A 37 15.44 12.69 24.55
C LEU A 37 14.35 12.86 23.48
N VAL A 38 14.38 13.98 22.75
CA VAL A 38 13.42 14.23 21.66
C VAL A 38 13.62 13.22 20.52
N SER A 39 14.86 12.89 20.17
CA SER A 39 15.15 11.87 19.15
C SER A 39 14.63 10.49 19.55
N ILE A 40 14.81 10.06 20.81
CA ILE A 40 14.27 8.78 21.30
C ILE A 40 12.75 8.79 21.26
N PHE A 41 12.12 9.88 21.69
CA PHE A 41 10.66 10.03 21.65
C PHE A 41 10.12 9.95 20.22
N LEU A 42 10.72 10.68 19.28
CA LEU A 42 10.33 10.64 17.86
C LEU A 42 10.60 9.28 17.23
N PHE A 43 11.71 8.62 17.60
CA PHE A 43 12.01 7.26 17.15
C PHE A 43 10.94 6.27 17.62
N TRP A 44 10.55 6.34 18.90
CA TRP A 44 9.46 5.52 19.43
C TRP A 44 8.14 5.76 18.68
N GLN A 45 7.79 7.02 18.39
CA GLN A 45 6.61 7.34 17.59
C GLN A 45 6.73 6.82 16.15
N ALA A 46 7.91 6.89 15.54
CA ALA A 46 8.14 6.38 14.20
C ALA A 46 7.93 4.86 14.11
N THR A 47 8.33 4.10 15.14
CA THR A 47 8.09 2.64 15.18
C THR A 47 6.61 2.26 15.26
N GLN A 48 5.73 3.17 15.71
CA GLN A 48 4.28 2.94 15.76
C GLN A 48 3.56 3.30 14.47
N ILE A 49 4.24 3.91 13.49
CA ILE A 49 3.64 4.26 12.21
C ILE A 49 3.29 2.97 11.48
N ARG A 50 1.99 2.67 11.41
CA ARG A 50 1.48 1.54 10.63
C ARG A 50 1.47 1.92 9.15
N PRO A 51 2.10 1.14 8.26
CA PRO A 51 1.97 1.36 6.83
C PRO A 51 0.49 1.21 6.45
N SER A 52 -0.16 2.30 6.04
CA SER A 52 -1.54 2.25 5.56
C SER A 52 -1.55 2.02 4.06
N THR A 53 -1.75 0.78 3.63
CA THR A 53 -1.99 0.41 2.21
C THR A 53 -3.46 0.56 1.86
N SER A 54 -4.10 1.66 2.26
CA SER A 54 -5.47 1.93 1.84
C SER A 54 -5.44 2.63 0.50
N PHE A 55 -5.87 1.94 -0.56
CA PHE A 55 -6.03 2.51 -1.91
C PHE A 55 -6.85 3.80 -1.89
N GLU A 56 -7.80 3.93 -0.98
CA GLU A 56 -8.64 5.12 -0.79
C GLU A 56 -7.82 6.38 -0.50
N LYS A 57 -6.69 6.26 0.21
CA LYS A 57 -5.82 7.41 0.54
C LYS A 57 -4.92 7.86 -0.62
N MET A 58 -4.84 7.05 -1.68
CA MET A 58 -4.09 7.37 -2.90
C MET A 58 -4.98 7.98 -3.98
N ILE A 59 -6.29 7.99 -3.79
CA ILE A 59 -7.28 8.47 -4.75
C ILE A 59 -7.75 9.88 -4.32
N PRO A 60 -7.95 10.84 -5.25
CA PRO A 60 -8.53 12.13 -4.94
C PRO A 60 -10.00 11.98 -4.52
N LEU A 61 -10.25 11.96 -3.22
CA LEU A 61 -11.59 11.75 -2.64
C LEU A 61 -12.60 12.87 -2.95
N GLN A 62 -12.13 14.04 -3.41
CA GLN A 62 -12.94 15.23 -3.70
C GLN A 62 -13.58 15.20 -5.10
N HIS A 63 -13.34 14.15 -5.87
CA HIS A 63 -13.90 14.04 -7.22
C HIS A 63 -15.34 13.50 -7.14
N PRO A 64 -16.33 14.11 -7.83
CA PRO A 64 -17.75 13.78 -7.66
C PRO A 64 -18.08 12.30 -7.95
N PHE A 65 -17.36 11.66 -8.87
CA PHE A 65 -17.53 10.22 -9.13
C PHE A 65 -17.00 9.34 -7.99
N ILE A 66 -15.94 9.77 -7.32
CA ILE A 66 -15.34 9.03 -6.20
C ILE A 66 -16.24 9.18 -4.96
N GLU A 67 -16.81 10.36 -4.72
CA GLU A 67 -17.80 10.58 -3.66
C GLU A 67 -19.02 9.66 -3.84
N GLN A 68 -19.58 9.61 -5.05
CA GLN A 68 -20.70 8.74 -5.37
C GLN A 68 -20.36 7.25 -5.25
N MET A 69 -19.14 6.85 -5.67
CA MET A 69 -18.63 5.49 -5.48
C MET A 69 -18.46 5.14 -4.00
N MET A 70 -18.03 6.09 -3.15
CA MET A 70 -17.91 5.88 -1.71
C MET A 70 -19.28 5.75 -1.05
N GLU A 71 -20.25 6.56 -1.47
CA GLU A 71 -21.65 6.50 -1.02
C GLU A 71 -22.28 5.13 -1.31
N HIS A 72 -22.05 4.59 -2.50
CA HIS A 72 -22.60 3.30 -2.96
C HIS A 72 -21.61 2.13 -2.82
N ARG A 73 -20.54 2.28 -2.03
CA ARG A 73 -19.48 1.27 -1.88
C ARG A 73 -20.02 -0.11 -1.51
N ASN A 74 -21.02 -0.16 -0.65
CA ASN A 74 -21.60 -1.41 -0.16
C ASN A 74 -22.36 -2.16 -1.28
N ASP A 75 -22.92 -1.43 -2.24
CA ASP A 75 -23.57 -2.00 -3.41
C ASP A 75 -22.53 -2.57 -4.41
N LEU A 76 -21.30 -2.06 -4.33
CA LEU A 76 -20.15 -2.45 -5.14
C LEU A 76 -19.23 -3.46 -4.42
N ALA A 77 -19.64 -4.01 -3.27
CA ALA A 77 -18.77 -4.78 -2.36
C ALA A 77 -18.04 -5.97 -3.03
N ASN A 78 -18.59 -6.52 -4.12
CA ASN A 78 -18.00 -7.64 -4.86
C ASN A 78 -17.01 -7.26 -5.99
N LEU A 79 -16.69 -5.97 -6.16
CA LEU A 79 -15.84 -5.49 -7.27
C LEU A 79 -14.41 -5.12 -6.88
N GLY A 80 -14.15 -4.85 -5.60
CA GLY A 80 -12.88 -4.26 -5.16
C GLY A 80 -11.77 -5.25 -4.80
N ASN A 81 -12.11 -6.47 -4.38
CA ASN A 81 -11.14 -7.45 -3.88
C ASN A 81 -11.50 -8.86 -4.36
N THR A 82 -10.90 -9.28 -5.47
CA THR A 82 -11.12 -10.62 -6.06
C THR A 82 -9.81 -11.40 -6.06
N VAL A 83 -9.84 -12.59 -5.46
CA VAL A 83 -8.77 -13.59 -5.60
C VAL A 83 -9.16 -14.56 -6.71
N ARG A 84 -8.26 -14.81 -7.66
CA ARG A 84 -8.45 -15.80 -8.72
C ARG A 84 -7.45 -16.93 -8.55
N ILE A 85 -7.94 -18.16 -8.52
CA ILE A 85 -7.14 -19.38 -8.43
C ILE A 85 -7.20 -20.05 -9.80
N SER A 86 -6.04 -20.24 -10.44
CA SER A 86 -5.92 -20.92 -11.72
C SER A 86 -5.29 -22.28 -11.49
N VAL A 87 -5.89 -23.33 -12.05
CA VAL A 87 -5.45 -24.71 -11.94
C VAL A 87 -5.17 -25.21 -13.34
N GLU A 88 -4.01 -25.82 -13.54
CA GLU A 88 -3.57 -26.35 -14.84
C GLU A 88 -3.72 -27.88 -14.87
N ALA A 89 -4.25 -28.40 -15.98
CA ALA A 89 -4.27 -29.84 -16.26
C ALA A 89 -2.95 -30.25 -16.92
N VAL A 90 -2.04 -30.86 -16.16
CA VAL A 90 -0.70 -31.27 -16.66
C VAL A 90 -0.78 -32.49 -17.58
N ASN A 91 -1.73 -33.40 -17.34
CA ASN A 91 -1.94 -34.59 -18.13
C ASN A 91 -3.42 -34.68 -18.51
N GLY A 92 -3.74 -34.72 -19.80
CA GLY A 92 -5.12 -34.83 -20.27
C GLY A 92 -5.80 -33.48 -20.49
N ASP A 93 -7.11 -33.42 -20.21
CA ASP A 93 -7.94 -32.24 -20.41
C ASP A 93 -8.60 -31.75 -19.09
N ILE A 94 -9.27 -30.61 -19.16
CA ILE A 94 -9.95 -30.02 -18.00
C ILE A 94 -11.25 -30.74 -17.63
N PHE A 95 -11.72 -31.69 -18.42
CA PHE A 95 -12.96 -32.44 -18.17
C PHE A 95 -12.68 -33.83 -17.56
N ASP A 96 -11.41 -34.20 -17.43
CA ASP A 96 -10.98 -35.41 -16.75
C ASP A 96 -11.50 -35.47 -15.31
N LYS A 97 -11.86 -36.69 -14.89
CA LYS A 97 -12.44 -36.95 -13.57
C LYS A 97 -11.52 -36.46 -12.44
N ASP A 98 -10.23 -36.76 -12.54
CA ASP A 98 -9.27 -36.44 -11.47
C ASP A 98 -9.04 -34.92 -11.37
N TYR A 99 -9.07 -34.21 -12.51
CA TYR A 99 -9.00 -32.76 -12.54
C TYR A 99 -10.24 -32.13 -11.92
N MET A 100 -11.44 -32.59 -12.30
CA MET A 100 -12.71 -32.10 -11.75
C MET A 100 -12.83 -32.37 -10.24
N GLU A 101 -12.36 -33.53 -9.76
CA GLU A 101 -12.30 -33.83 -8.34
C GLU A 101 -11.33 -32.90 -7.59
N THR A 102 -10.19 -32.56 -8.20
CA THR A 102 -9.25 -31.58 -7.64
C THR A 102 -9.89 -30.19 -7.55
N LEU A 103 -10.58 -29.74 -8.61
CA LEU A 103 -11.31 -28.47 -8.61
C LEU A 103 -12.42 -28.44 -7.55
N ARG A 104 -13.14 -29.55 -7.34
CA ARG A 104 -14.12 -29.67 -6.27
C ARG A 104 -13.48 -29.48 -4.91
N GLN A 105 -12.38 -30.16 -4.63
CA GLN A 105 -11.67 -30.04 -3.36
C GLN A 105 -11.20 -28.61 -3.09
N ILE A 106 -10.63 -27.95 -4.10
CA ILE A 106 -10.22 -26.54 -4.01
C ILE A 106 -11.43 -25.64 -3.74
N HIS A 107 -12.52 -25.82 -4.49
CA HIS A 107 -13.75 -25.06 -4.30
C HIS A 107 -14.29 -25.21 -2.87
N ASP A 108 -14.38 -26.44 -2.37
CA ASP A 108 -14.91 -26.74 -1.05
C ASP A 108 -14.01 -26.15 0.05
N GLU A 109 -12.68 -26.28 -0.07
CA GLU A 109 -11.75 -25.69 0.89
C GLU A 109 -11.86 -24.16 0.93
N VAL A 110 -11.91 -23.50 -0.25
CA VAL A 110 -12.08 -22.05 -0.35
C VAL A 110 -13.41 -21.58 0.23
N PHE A 111 -14.49 -22.34 0.01
CA PHE A 111 -15.82 -22.01 0.55
C PHE A 111 -15.84 -21.92 2.08
N TYR A 112 -14.98 -22.68 2.76
CA TYR A 112 -14.89 -22.70 4.23
C TYR A 112 -13.85 -21.73 4.81
N ILE A 113 -13.05 -21.04 3.98
CA ILE A 113 -12.09 -20.03 4.46
C ILE A 113 -12.85 -18.85 5.11
N PRO A 114 -12.53 -18.47 6.37
CA PRO A 114 -13.13 -17.30 7.01
C PRO A 114 -12.86 -16.02 6.22
N GLY A 115 -13.90 -15.24 5.92
CA GLY A 115 -13.80 -13.96 5.21
C GLY A 115 -14.04 -14.04 3.71
N VAL A 116 -14.26 -15.23 3.14
CA VAL A 116 -14.70 -15.39 1.74
C VAL A 116 -16.21 -15.13 1.62
N ASP A 117 -16.61 -14.35 0.60
CA ASP A 117 -18.03 -14.26 0.21
C ASP A 117 -18.45 -15.54 -0.52
N ARG A 118 -19.20 -16.39 0.20
CA ARG A 118 -19.70 -17.66 -0.29
C ARG A 118 -20.70 -17.50 -1.44
N ALA A 119 -21.46 -16.41 -1.46
CA ALA A 119 -22.43 -16.15 -2.52
C ALA A 119 -21.73 -15.68 -3.82
N GLY A 120 -20.56 -15.06 -3.69
CA GLY A 120 -19.72 -14.60 -4.79
C GLY A 120 -18.72 -15.63 -5.33
N LEU A 121 -18.59 -16.81 -4.69
CA LEU A 121 -17.65 -17.84 -5.12
C LEU A 121 -18.09 -18.45 -6.47
N LYS A 122 -17.18 -18.41 -7.45
CA LYS A 122 -17.39 -18.97 -8.79
C LYS A 122 -16.30 -19.99 -9.09
N SER A 123 -16.69 -21.18 -9.52
CA SER A 123 -15.79 -22.24 -9.94
C SER A 123 -16.35 -22.97 -11.15
N LEU A 124 -15.48 -23.50 -12.02
CA LEU A 124 -15.88 -24.38 -13.12
C LEU A 124 -16.60 -25.65 -12.65
N TRP A 125 -16.37 -26.07 -11.39
CA TRP A 125 -17.07 -27.19 -10.76
C TRP A 125 -18.49 -26.83 -10.30
N SER A 126 -18.75 -25.56 -9.97
CA SER A 126 -20.03 -25.14 -9.42
C SER A 126 -21.06 -24.87 -10.53
N PRO A 127 -22.36 -25.16 -10.31
CA PRO A 127 -23.40 -24.93 -11.31
C PRO A 127 -23.70 -23.43 -11.54
N SER A 128 -23.06 -22.53 -10.79
CA SER A 128 -23.23 -21.08 -10.93
C SER A 128 -22.35 -20.48 -12.03
N VAL A 129 -21.47 -21.28 -12.66
CA VAL A 129 -20.62 -20.81 -13.75
C VAL A 129 -21.43 -20.73 -15.04
N ARG A 130 -21.39 -19.57 -15.69
CA ARG A 130 -21.94 -19.37 -17.04
C ARG A 130 -20.80 -19.05 -17.99
N TRP A 131 -20.84 -19.60 -19.18
CA TRP A 131 -19.90 -19.23 -20.23
C TRP A 131 -20.50 -18.10 -21.06
N SER A 132 -19.67 -17.12 -21.39
CA SER A 132 -20.00 -16.06 -22.33
C SER A 132 -18.80 -15.89 -23.24
N GLU A 133 -19.04 -15.97 -24.54
CA GLU A 133 -18.07 -15.82 -25.60
C GLU A 133 -18.38 -14.55 -26.38
N VAL A 134 -17.32 -13.83 -26.78
CA VAL A 134 -17.42 -12.69 -27.68
C VAL A 134 -17.22 -13.19 -29.10
N THR A 135 -18.26 -13.11 -29.92
CA THR A 135 -18.25 -13.46 -31.33
C THR A 135 -18.28 -12.20 -32.20
N GLU A 136 -18.04 -12.35 -33.50
CA GLU A 136 -18.14 -11.23 -34.45
C GLU A 136 -19.56 -10.62 -34.50
N GLU A 137 -20.57 -11.42 -34.13
CA GLU A 137 -21.99 -11.07 -34.15
C GLU A 137 -22.47 -10.48 -32.81
N GLY A 138 -21.64 -10.50 -31.75
CA GLY A 138 -21.98 -9.98 -30.43
C GLY A 138 -21.54 -10.90 -29.28
N PHE A 139 -22.41 -11.10 -28.29
CA PHE A 139 -22.16 -12.01 -27.17
C PHE A 139 -23.00 -13.26 -27.33
N SER A 140 -22.36 -14.43 -27.29
CA SER A 140 -23.00 -15.74 -27.20
C SER A 140 -22.80 -16.30 -25.78
N GLY A 141 -23.78 -16.99 -25.23
CA GLY A 141 -23.67 -17.59 -23.90
C GLY A 141 -24.81 -18.57 -23.62
N GLY A 142 -24.51 -19.58 -22.82
CA GLY A 142 -25.47 -20.58 -22.34
C GLY A 142 -25.57 -20.56 -20.82
N GLU A 143 -26.75 -20.91 -20.30
CA GLU A 143 -26.94 -21.24 -18.88
C GLU A 143 -26.31 -22.58 -18.52
#